data_AF-G7DS27-F1
#
_entry.id   AF-G7DS27-F1
#
_cell.length_a   1.000
_cell.length_b   1.000
_cell.length_c   1.000
_cell.angle_alpha   90.00
_cell.angle_beta   90.00
_cell.angle_gamma   90.00
#
_symmetry.space_group_name_H-M   'P 1'
#
loop_
_entity.id
_entity.type
_entity.pdbx_description
1 polymer ?
#
loop_
_entity_poly.entity_id
_entity_poly.type
_entity_poly.pdbx_seq_one_letter_code
_entity_poly.pdbx_strand_id
1 'polypeptide(L)'
;MVRSTMIARVTDGLPLAASVDDEQTEGELSEVKQQAKLIFRRLTPQSEPRCSIESGPSTLHYLILNDIVYLTIADKSYPRKLAFSYLDELSKEFERSFGDDARKPSLRPYAFVRFDSFIQRTKRLYQDTRNAAGKGAGLDRLNEDLQDITRIMTKNMEDLLMRGDSLDRMSHMSTSLRDESLKYRKAARQINLQAAIRKYAPIGVLGLMLVFVIWWKPAKRFTFLSEPSSLRTLALSSLSGLRFLTDSMPAQISIAWYIFLLLAMTALVAPKRTSPVLATLALLYLAQRFNGLARYYIRLAVYIAGLASISLAAIPAAVVMRLLGQKANVNYVVARVAYYLISPLLGLTITVEGAEHIKQARPAVLVGNHQSMLDILYLGAFFPTQCSIMAKKELKWVPLLGQWMWLSNAVFVNRTNRQDAMKAFQKVGETMRRKAVSLFIFVEGTRSSTEVPSLLPFKKGAFHLAVQSDLPIVPVVCENYNALYNAKDRFNSGEIILKVLPPVSTQGRTSSHEDIEALVHEVREKMLDALEELACRPNSIGASRKVERDGQKALEWKQGKRRS
;
A
#
# COMPACT_ATOMS: atom_id res chain seq x y z
N MET A 1 -30.72 11.64 -25.05
CA MET A 1 -32.02 11.43 -25.71
C MET A 1 -32.41 9.96 -25.64
N VAL A 2 -33.67 9.61 -25.93
CA VAL A 2 -34.10 8.20 -26.09
C VAL A 2 -33.52 7.64 -27.39
N ARG A 3 -32.81 6.51 -27.30
CA ARG A 3 -32.06 5.90 -28.40
C ARG A 3 -32.74 4.69 -29.00
N SER A 4 -33.27 3.78 -28.17
CA SER A 4 -33.92 2.54 -28.62
C SER A 4 -34.91 2.03 -27.58
N THR A 5 -35.97 1.34 -28.00
CA THR A 5 -37.03 0.84 -27.10
C THR A 5 -37.41 -0.59 -27.44
N MET A 6 -37.56 -1.44 -26.42
CA MET A 6 -37.91 -2.84 -26.54
C MET A 6 -39.03 -3.19 -25.55
N ILE A 7 -40.01 -3.95 -26.03
CA ILE A 7 -41.15 -4.43 -25.25
C ILE A 7 -41.10 -5.96 -25.26
N ALA A 8 -41.12 -6.57 -24.08
CA ALA A 8 -41.09 -8.01 -23.92
C ALA A 8 -42.07 -8.47 -22.84
N ARG A 9 -42.41 -9.75 -22.85
CA ARG A 9 -43.20 -10.38 -21.79
C ARG A 9 -42.29 -10.84 -20.65
N VAL A 10 -42.69 -10.60 -19.41
CA VAL A 10 -41.86 -10.89 -18.21
C VAL A 10 -41.75 -12.38 -17.93
N THR A 11 -42.79 -13.17 -18.23
CA THR A 11 -42.85 -14.60 -17.88
C THR A 11 -41.85 -15.47 -18.63
N ASP A 12 -41.61 -15.17 -19.90
CA ASP A 12 -40.76 -15.96 -20.80
C ASP A 12 -39.68 -15.14 -21.53
N GLY A 13 -39.67 -13.81 -21.35
CA GLY A 13 -38.74 -12.92 -22.04
C GLY A 13 -39.01 -12.79 -23.54
N LEU A 14 -40.21 -13.17 -24.01
CA LEU A 14 -40.57 -13.12 -25.43
C LEU A 14 -40.64 -11.66 -25.91
N PRO A 15 -39.87 -11.25 -26.94
CA PRO A 15 -39.96 -9.90 -27.47
C PRO A 15 -41.29 -9.71 -28.21
N LEU A 16 -42.02 -8.65 -27.88
CA LEU A 16 -43.35 -8.34 -28.40
C LEU A 16 -43.30 -7.26 -29.49
N ALA A 17 -42.53 -6.20 -29.26
CA ALA A 17 -42.27 -5.11 -30.19
C ALA A 17 -40.92 -4.44 -29.88
N ALA A 18 -40.29 -3.80 -30.86
CA ALA A 18 -39.10 -2.98 -30.65
C ALA A 18 -39.07 -1.84 -31.68
N SER A 19 -38.34 -0.77 -31.36
CA SER A 19 -38.08 0.31 -32.31
C SER A 19 -37.14 -0.16 -33.41
N VAL A 20 -37.44 0.21 -34.66
CA VAL A 20 -36.46 0.14 -35.75
C VAL A 20 -35.45 1.27 -35.58
N ASP A 21 -34.15 0.94 -35.53
CA ASP A 21 -33.06 1.90 -35.35
C ASP A 21 -32.21 1.97 -36.62
N ASP A 22 -31.57 3.12 -36.88
CA ASP A 22 -30.68 3.31 -38.04
C ASP A 22 -29.37 2.51 -37.89
N GLU A 23 -28.70 2.15 -39.00
CA GLU A 23 -27.50 1.29 -39.00
C GLU A 23 -26.39 1.75 -38.04
N GLN A 24 -26.17 3.07 -37.93
CA GLN A 24 -25.20 3.64 -37.00
C GLN A 24 -25.59 3.41 -35.53
N THR A 25 -26.88 3.56 -35.21
CA THR A 25 -27.40 3.36 -33.86
C THR A 25 -27.40 1.87 -33.48
N GLU A 26 -27.63 0.98 -34.45
CA GLU A 26 -27.55 -0.47 -34.25
C GLU A 26 -26.13 -0.92 -33.89
N GLY A 27 -25.12 -0.36 -34.55
CA GLY A 27 -23.70 -0.63 -34.27
C GLY A 27 -23.27 -0.14 -32.88
N GLU A 28 -23.61 1.11 -32.55
CA GLU A 28 -23.25 1.73 -31.26
C GLU A 28 -23.94 1.05 -30.06
N LEU A 29 -25.16 0.50 -30.24
CA LEU A 29 -25.96 -0.08 -29.15
C LEU A 29 -25.98 -1.60 -29.13
N SER A 30 -25.24 -2.29 -29.99
CA SER A 30 -25.26 -3.76 -30.09
C SER A 30 -25.01 -4.45 -28.76
N GLU A 31 -23.97 -4.03 -28.02
CA GLU A 31 -23.64 -4.58 -26.69
C GLU A 31 -24.75 -4.28 -25.65
N VAL A 32 -25.27 -3.05 -25.64
CA VAL A 32 -26.31 -2.62 -24.69
C VAL A 32 -27.63 -3.34 -24.97
N LYS A 33 -27.96 -3.60 -26.24
CA LYS A 33 -29.12 -4.41 -26.65
C LYS A 33 -28.96 -5.87 -26.23
N GLN A 34 -27.76 -6.43 -26.30
CA GLN A 34 -27.50 -7.78 -25.76
C GLN A 34 -27.72 -7.84 -24.24
N GLN A 35 -27.26 -6.82 -23.52
CA GLN A 35 -27.48 -6.70 -22.08
C GLN A 35 -28.98 -6.54 -21.74
N ALA A 36 -29.74 -5.78 -22.52
CA ALA A 36 -31.19 -5.67 -22.37
C ALA A 36 -31.91 -7.02 -22.53
N LYS A 37 -31.48 -7.85 -23.50
CA LYS A 37 -32.00 -9.22 -23.67
C LYS A 37 -31.68 -10.12 -22.46
N LEU A 38 -30.50 -9.95 -21.85
CA LEU A 38 -30.15 -10.66 -20.62
C LEU A 38 -31.02 -10.21 -19.44
N ILE A 39 -31.33 -8.91 -19.36
CA ILE A 39 -32.24 -8.37 -18.34
C ILE A 39 -33.63 -9.01 -18.48
N PHE A 40 -34.19 -9.10 -19.69
CA PHE A 40 -35.49 -9.75 -19.91
C PHE A 40 -35.53 -11.22 -19.44
N ARG A 41 -34.42 -11.95 -19.57
CA ARG A 41 -34.32 -13.34 -19.09
C ARG A 41 -34.22 -13.46 -17.56
N ARG A 42 -33.91 -12.36 -16.87
CA ARG A 42 -33.66 -12.33 -15.41
C ARG A 42 -34.77 -11.63 -14.63
N LEU A 43 -35.61 -10.84 -15.30
CA LEU A 43 -36.76 -10.21 -14.67
C LEU A 43 -37.82 -11.26 -14.33
N THR A 44 -38.40 -11.10 -13.15
CA THR A 44 -39.52 -11.91 -12.67
C THR A 44 -40.70 -11.00 -12.30
N PRO A 45 -41.92 -11.53 -12.14
CA PRO A 45 -43.06 -10.73 -11.67
C PRO A 45 -42.85 -10.08 -10.30
N GLN A 46 -41.91 -10.59 -9.49
CA GLN A 46 -41.53 -10.02 -8.18
C GLN A 46 -40.43 -8.94 -8.27
N SER A 47 -39.96 -8.63 -9.47
CA SER A 47 -38.95 -7.60 -9.68
C SER A 47 -39.53 -6.20 -9.50
N GLU A 48 -38.69 -5.25 -9.07
CA GLU A 48 -39.09 -3.85 -8.89
C GLU A 48 -39.77 -3.31 -10.17
N PRO A 49 -40.97 -2.73 -10.08
CA PRO A 49 -41.76 -2.36 -11.25
C PRO A 49 -41.17 -1.19 -12.04
N ARG A 50 -40.34 -0.35 -11.42
CA ARG A 50 -39.64 0.77 -12.06
C ARG A 50 -38.18 0.76 -11.62
N CYS A 51 -37.25 0.64 -12.57
CA CYS A 51 -35.82 0.66 -12.25
C CYS A 51 -34.99 1.27 -13.38
N SER A 52 -33.87 1.87 -12.99
CA SER A 52 -32.85 2.37 -13.91
C SER A 52 -31.57 1.56 -13.72
N ILE A 53 -31.00 1.06 -14.81
CA ILE A 53 -29.78 0.28 -14.83
C ILE A 53 -28.72 1.06 -15.59
N GLU A 54 -27.60 1.34 -14.94
CA GLU A 54 -26.47 2.04 -15.58
C GLU A 54 -25.61 1.04 -16.37
N SER A 55 -25.35 1.33 -17.65
CA SER A 55 -24.47 0.54 -18.52
C SER A 55 -23.54 1.43 -19.33
N GLY A 56 -22.34 1.68 -18.80
CA GLY A 56 -21.31 2.47 -19.47
C GLY A 56 -21.81 3.86 -19.93
N PRO A 57 -21.87 4.13 -21.25
CA PRO A 57 -22.32 5.41 -21.80
C PRO A 57 -23.86 5.62 -21.78
N SER A 58 -24.63 4.56 -21.56
CA SER A 58 -26.10 4.56 -21.65
C SER A 58 -26.77 4.14 -20.34
N THR A 59 -28.00 4.56 -20.15
CA THR A 59 -28.86 4.13 -19.03
C THR A 59 -30.09 3.43 -19.56
N LEU A 60 -30.36 2.23 -19.05
CA LEU A 60 -31.53 1.45 -19.39
C LEU A 60 -32.61 1.73 -18.35
N HIS A 61 -33.76 2.20 -18.77
CA HIS A 61 -34.91 2.41 -17.89
C HIS A 61 -35.96 1.36 -18.24
N TYR A 62 -36.48 0.64 -17.26
CA TYR A 62 -37.56 -0.31 -17.49
C TYR A 62 -38.75 -0.07 -16.56
N LEU A 63 -39.94 -0.31 -17.11
CA LEU A 63 -41.24 -0.28 -16.44
C LEU A 63 -41.91 -1.64 -16.63
N ILE A 64 -42.37 -2.28 -15.56
CA ILE A 64 -43.17 -3.51 -15.60
C ILE A 64 -44.62 -3.14 -15.30
N LEU A 65 -45.54 -3.52 -16.19
CA LEU A 65 -46.98 -3.36 -16.02
C LEU A 65 -47.68 -4.58 -16.63
N ASN A 66 -48.60 -5.20 -15.87
CA ASN A 66 -49.43 -6.34 -16.32
C ASN A 66 -48.63 -7.46 -17.03
N ASP A 67 -47.53 -7.93 -16.42
CA ASP A 67 -46.61 -8.96 -16.95
C ASP A 67 -45.88 -8.60 -18.26
N ILE A 68 -45.90 -7.32 -18.65
CA ILE A 68 -45.16 -6.79 -19.79
C ILE A 68 -44.10 -5.82 -19.28
N VAL A 69 -42.88 -5.96 -19.80
CA VAL A 69 -41.77 -5.06 -19.53
C VAL A 69 -41.52 -4.15 -20.73
N TYR A 70 -41.51 -2.85 -20.43
CA TYR A 70 -41.20 -1.77 -21.36
C TYR A 70 -39.81 -1.25 -20.99
N LEU A 71 -38.83 -1.42 -21.88
CA LEU A 71 -37.45 -1.01 -21.64
C LEU A 71 -37.01 0.00 -22.69
N THR A 72 -36.43 1.11 -22.26
CA THR A 72 -35.83 2.11 -23.14
C THR A 72 -34.36 2.33 -22.81
N ILE A 73 -33.55 2.46 -23.86
CA ILE A 73 -32.13 2.82 -23.79
C ILE A 73 -32.04 4.32 -24.05
N ALA A 74 -31.50 5.07 -23.09
CA ALA A 74 -31.30 6.50 -23.20
C ALA A 74 -29.84 6.87 -22.92
N ASP A 75 -29.40 8.02 -23.44
CA ASP A 75 -28.10 8.58 -23.06
C ASP A 75 -28.08 8.89 -21.55
N LYS A 76 -26.92 8.71 -20.90
CA LYS A 76 -26.76 8.95 -19.46
C LYS A 76 -27.16 10.36 -19.00
N SER A 77 -27.07 11.37 -19.88
CA SER A 77 -27.45 12.75 -19.59
C SER A 77 -28.96 13.02 -19.70
N TYR A 78 -29.75 12.05 -20.19
CA TYR A 78 -31.18 12.22 -20.40
C TYR A 78 -31.95 12.20 -19.06
N PRO A 79 -32.87 13.15 -18.80
CA PRO A 79 -33.58 13.19 -17.53
C PRO A 79 -34.42 11.93 -17.28
N ARG A 80 -34.15 11.24 -16.16
CA ARG A 80 -34.89 10.04 -15.73
C ARG A 80 -36.41 10.25 -15.72
N LYS A 81 -36.87 11.41 -15.28
CA LYS A 81 -38.29 11.79 -15.25
C LYS A 81 -38.96 11.69 -16.62
N LEU A 82 -38.28 12.17 -17.66
CA LEU A 82 -38.78 12.13 -19.02
C LEU A 82 -38.72 10.72 -19.61
N ALA A 83 -37.72 9.91 -19.23
CA ALA A 83 -37.63 8.52 -19.66
C ALA A 83 -38.81 7.67 -19.15
N PHE A 84 -39.21 7.84 -17.88
CA PHE A 84 -40.36 7.12 -17.32
C PHE A 84 -41.70 7.66 -17.83
N SER A 85 -41.82 8.98 -18.08
CA SER A 85 -43.01 9.55 -18.74
C SER A 85 -43.21 8.97 -20.14
N TYR A 86 -42.12 8.85 -20.90
CA TYR A 86 -42.12 8.19 -22.19
C TYR A 86 -42.57 6.71 -22.11
N LEU A 87 -42.04 5.93 -21.15
CA LEU A 87 -42.44 4.54 -20.95
C LEU A 87 -43.90 4.39 -20.50
N ASP A 88 -44.39 5.30 -19.68
CA ASP A 88 -45.77 5.30 -19.19
C ASP A 88 -46.76 5.52 -20.34
N GLU A 89 -46.49 6.48 -21.22
CA GLU A 89 -47.30 6.72 -22.42
C GLU A 89 -47.31 5.52 -23.38
N LEU A 90 -46.15 4.88 -23.58
CA LEU A 90 -46.07 3.63 -24.35
C LEU A 90 -46.88 2.50 -23.72
N SER A 91 -46.82 2.34 -22.40
CA SER A 91 -47.54 1.27 -21.69
C SER A 91 -49.05 1.42 -21.77
N LYS A 92 -49.57 2.65 -21.63
CA LYS A 92 -51.01 2.95 -21.73
C LYS A 92 -51.55 2.66 -23.12
N GLU A 93 -50.83 3.10 -24.15
CA GLU A 93 -51.26 2.87 -25.54
C GLU A 93 -51.11 1.40 -25.95
N PHE A 94 -50.04 0.72 -25.52
CA PHE A 94 -49.84 -0.70 -25.80
C PHE A 94 -50.91 -1.56 -25.12
N GLU A 95 -51.24 -1.28 -23.86
CA GLU A 95 -52.29 -2.02 -23.14
C GLU A 95 -53.66 -1.80 -23.79
N ARG A 96 -53.96 -0.56 -24.19
CA ARG A 96 -55.21 -0.22 -24.88
C ARG A 96 -55.35 -0.92 -26.24
N SER A 97 -54.24 -1.05 -26.97
CA SER A 97 -54.25 -1.57 -28.34
C SER A 97 -54.08 -3.08 -28.41
N PHE A 98 -53.29 -3.67 -27.51
CA PHE A 98 -52.78 -5.04 -27.64
C PHE A 98 -52.74 -5.82 -26.32
N GLY A 99 -53.22 -5.27 -25.19
CA GLY A 99 -53.07 -5.87 -23.86
C GLY A 99 -53.53 -7.33 -23.78
N ASP A 100 -54.74 -7.62 -24.26
CA ASP A 100 -55.32 -8.97 -24.20
C ASP A 100 -54.64 -9.96 -25.16
N ASP A 101 -54.18 -9.48 -26.32
CA ASP A 101 -53.49 -10.30 -27.30
C ASP A 101 -52.05 -10.61 -26.89
N ALA A 102 -51.37 -9.68 -26.21
CA ALA A 102 -49.98 -9.82 -25.76
C ALA A 102 -49.79 -10.90 -24.68
N ARG A 103 -50.86 -11.27 -23.97
CA ARG A 103 -50.86 -12.30 -22.92
C ARG A 103 -51.03 -13.73 -23.45
N LYS A 104 -51.34 -13.91 -24.75
CA LYS A 104 -51.57 -15.25 -25.33
C LYS A 104 -50.27 -16.08 -25.33
N PRO A 105 -50.30 -17.36 -24.88
CA PRO A 105 -49.09 -18.17 -24.74
C PRO A 105 -48.42 -18.53 -26.08
N SER A 106 -49.16 -18.58 -27.19
CA SER A 106 -48.69 -19.01 -28.52
C SER A 106 -48.33 -17.86 -29.48
N LEU A 107 -47.62 -16.84 -28.98
CA LEU A 107 -47.19 -15.69 -29.80
C LEU A 107 -45.83 -15.92 -30.47
N ARG A 108 -45.71 -15.46 -31.72
CA ARG A 108 -44.41 -15.37 -32.39
C ARG A 108 -43.61 -14.17 -31.85
N PRO A 109 -42.26 -14.24 -31.82
CA PRO A 109 -41.42 -13.08 -31.54
C PRO A 109 -41.79 -11.90 -32.44
N TYR A 110 -41.84 -10.70 -31.85
CA TYR A 110 -42.22 -9.46 -32.53
C TYR A 110 -43.61 -9.51 -33.17
N ALA A 111 -44.59 -10.16 -32.54
CA ALA A 111 -45.96 -10.23 -33.06
C ALA A 111 -46.58 -8.84 -33.33
N PHE A 112 -46.15 -7.80 -32.61
CA PHE A 112 -46.74 -6.46 -32.63
C PHE A 112 -45.85 -5.41 -33.32
N VAL A 113 -45.14 -5.76 -34.40
CA VAL A 113 -44.27 -4.83 -35.16
C VAL A 113 -44.99 -3.52 -35.55
N ARG A 114 -46.31 -3.58 -35.80
CA ARG A 114 -47.12 -2.40 -36.17
C ARG A 114 -47.08 -1.28 -35.11
N PHE A 115 -46.77 -1.61 -33.86
CA PHE A 115 -46.63 -0.62 -32.79
C PHE A 115 -45.37 0.25 -32.93
N ASP A 116 -44.38 -0.13 -33.75
CA ASP A 116 -43.18 0.66 -34.01
C ASP A 116 -43.52 2.08 -34.50
N SER A 117 -44.54 2.24 -35.34
CA SER A 117 -44.96 3.58 -35.80
C SER A 117 -45.36 4.51 -34.66
N PHE A 118 -45.96 3.97 -33.60
CA PHE A 118 -46.26 4.73 -32.38
C PHE A 118 -44.99 5.01 -31.58
N ILE A 119 -44.15 3.98 -31.38
CA ILE A 119 -42.86 4.11 -30.68
C ILE A 119 -42.00 5.22 -31.31
N GLN A 120 -41.89 5.28 -32.65
CA GLN A 120 -41.11 6.30 -33.36
C GLN A 120 -41.71 7.70 -33.22
N ARG A 121 -43.04 7.82 -33.30
CA ARG A 121 -43.74 9.11 -33.13
C ARG A 121 -43.52 9.67 -31.73
N THR A 122 -43.71 8.84 -30.71
CA THR A 122 -43.50 9.22 -29.31
C THR A 122 -42.02 9.45 -29.01
N LYS A 123 -41.10 8.65 -29.59
CA LYS A 123 -39.65 8.87 -29.47
C LYS A 123 -39.24 10.25 -29.97
N ARG A 124 -39.76 10.69 -31.13
CA ARG A 124 -39.52 12.05 -31.67
C ARG A 124 -40.08 13.15 -30.78
N LEU A 125 -41.26 12.94 -30.19
CA LEU A 125 -41.87 13.91 -29.27
C LEU A 125 -41.02 14.14 -28.01
N TYR A 126 -40.40 13.07 -27.49
CA TYR A 126 -39.56 13.11 -26.30
C TYR A 126 -38.06 13.37 -26.60
N GLN A 127 -37.65 13.49 -27.87
CA GLN A 127 -36.29 13.91 -28.23
C GLN A 127 -36.06 15.40 -27.91
N ASP A 128 -37.05 16.25 -28.18
CA ASP A 128 -36.99 17.68 -27.88
C ASP A 128 -37.46 17.95 -26.45
N THR A 129 -36.50 18.10 -25.54
CA THR A 129 -36.74 18.39 -24.12
C THR A 129 -37.55 19.69 -23.89
N ARG A 130 -37.55 20.60 -24.88
CA ARG A 130 -38.34 21.85 -24.92
C ARG A 130 -39.77 21.67 -25.43
N ASN A 131 -40.02 20.75 -26.37
CA ASN A 131 -41.36 20.50 -26.91
C ASN A 131 -42.18 19.59 -26.00
N ALA A 132 -41.53 18.62 -25.35
CA ALA A 132 -42.16 17.74 -24.35
C ALA A 132 -42.67 18.50 -23.11
N ALA A 133 -42.10 19.68 -22.81
CA ALA A 133 -42.59 20.57 -21.76
C ALA A 133 -43.69 21.56 -22.23
N GLY A 134 -43.87 21.74 -23.54
CA GLY A 134 -44.67 22.84 -24.12
C GLY A 134 -46.00 22.45 -24.76
N LYS A 135 -46.23 21.19 -25.11
CA LYS A 135 -47.51 20.73 -25.71
C LYS A 135 -47.98 19.42 -25.09
N GLY A 136 -48.79 19.55 -24.04
CA GLY A 136 -49.52 18.46 -23.42
C GLY A 136 -49.95 18.85 -22.01
N ALA A 137 -51.22 19.26 -21.87
CA ALA A 137 -51.89 19.57 -20.62
C ALA A 137 -51.47 18.65 -19.46
N GLY A 138 -50.79 19.22 -18.44
CA GLY A 138 -50.49 18.47 -17.23
C GLY A 138 -49.15 18.77 -16.58
N LEU A 139 -48.59 19.99 -16.66
CA LEU A 139 -47.37 20.29 -15.88
C LEU A 139 -47.64 20.19 -14.37
N ASP A 140 -48.88 20.51 -13.95
CA ASP A 140 -49.34 20.36 -12.56
C ASP A 140 -49.70 18.90 -12.20
N ARG A 141 -50.25 18.11 -13.13
CA ARG A 141 -50.51 16.66 -12.93
C ARG A 141 -49.24 15.82 -13.00
N LEU A 142 -48.29 16.18 -13.87
CA LEU A 142 -46.94 15.63 -13.82
C LEU A 142 -46.38 15.88 -12.44
N ASN A 143 -46.50 17.08 -11.87
CA ASN A 143 -45.94 17.35 -10.53
C ASN A 143 -46.54 16.47 -9.40
N GLU A 144 -47.78 16.01 -9.55
CA GLU A 144 -48.44 15.01 -8.68
C GLU A 144 -47.89 13.59 -8.89
N ASP A 145 -47.81 13.09 -10.13
CA ASP A 145 -47.21 11.78 -10.46
C ASP A 145 -45.67 11.76 -10.29
N LEU A 146 -45.03 12.94 -10.27
CA LEU A 146 -43.58 13.16 -10.12
C LEU A 146 -43.10 12.97 -8.67
N GLN A 147 -43.98 12.95 -7.66
CA GLN A 147 -43.58 12.71 -6.26
C GLN A 147 -43.15 11.24 -6.02
N ASP A 148 -43.54 10.30 -6.88
CA ASP A 148 -43.20 8.88 -6.76
C ASP A 148 -41.85 8.51 -7.43
N ILE A 149 -41.23 9.42 -8.19
CA ILE A 149 -40.00 9.18 -8.95
C ILE A 149 -38.75 9.10 -8.06
N THR A 150 -38.81 9.59 -6.82
CA THR A 150 -37.72 9.46 -5.85
C THR A 150 -37.52 8.03 -5.35
N ARG A 151 -38.47 7.11 -5.59
CA ARG A 151 -38.37 5.69 -5.24
C ARG A 151 -37.71 4.81 -6.30
N ILE A 152 -37.33 5.37 -7.46
CA ILE A 152 -36.76 4.57 -8.56
C ILE A 152 -35.36 4.12 -8.18
N MET A 153 -35.22 2.81 -7.98
CA MET A 153 -33.96 2.17 -7.65
C MET A 153 -33.00 2.22 -8.85
N THR A 154 -31.78 2.69 -8.60
CA THR A 154 -30.67 2.63 -9.56
C THR A 154 -29.80 1.42 -9.24
N LYS A 155 -29.65 0.49 -10.19
CA LYS A 155 -28.78 -0.68 -10.04
C LYS A 155 -27.62 -0.61 -11.03
N ASN A 156 -26.44 -1.06 -10.60
CA ASN A 156 -25.35 -1.30 -11.53
C ASN A 156 -25.63 -2.60 -12.30
N MET A 157 -25.31 -2.63 -13.59
CA MET A 157 -25.48 -3.81 -14.42
C MET A 157 -24.70 -5.02 -13.90
N GLU A 158 -23.51 -4.80 -13.34
CA GLU A 158 -22.67 -5.85 -12.75
C GLU A 158 -23.39 -6.56 -11.59
N ASP A 159 -24.13 -5.83 -10.76
CA ASP A 159 -24.88 -6.40 -9.63
C ASP A 159 -26.08 -7.26 -10.06
N LEU A 160 -26.65 -6.97 -11.23
CA LEU A 160 -27.75 -7.75 -11.82
C LEU A 160 -27.26 -9.01 -12.55
N LEU A 161 -26.07 -8.95 -13.17
CA LEU A 161 -25.45 -10.09 -13.86
C LEU A 161 -24.92 -11.16 -12.88
N MET A 162 -24.56 -10.77 -11.66
CA MET A 162 -23.92 -11.64 -10.66
C MET A 162 -24.89 -12.57 -9.88
N ARG A 163 -26.20 -12.50 -10.13
CA ARG A 163 -27.21 -13.24 -9.35
C ARG A 163 -27.42 -14.71 -9.77
N GLY A 164 -26.80 -15.18 -10.86
CA GLY A 164 -27.03 -16.54 -11.38
C GLY A 164 -25.81 -17.46 -11.47
N ASP A 165 -24.61 -16.95 -11.22
CA ASP A 165 -23.33 -17.62 -11.51
C ASP A 165 -22.55 -18.03 -10.26
N SER A 166 -23.17 -17.89 -9.08
CA SER A 166 -22.50 -17.96 -7.78
C SER A 166 -22.52 -19.35 -7.13
N LEU A 167 -23.40 -20.27 -7.52
CA LEU A 167 -23.57 -21.55 -6.82
C LEU A 167 -22.49 -22.58 -7.14
N ASP A 168 -22.13 -22.78 -8.42
CA ASP A 168 -21.05 -23.70 -8.80
C ASP A 168 -19.67 -23.14 -8.43
N ARG A 169 -19.51 -21.82 -8.51
CA ARG A 169 -18.33 -21.15 -7.96
C ARG A 169 -18.28 -21.27 -6.44
N MET A 170 -19.39 -21.20 -5.71
CA MET A 170 -19.36 -21.38 -4.24
C MET A 170 -19.01 -22.81 -3.81
N SER A 171 -19.31 -23.85 -4.59
CA SER A 171 -18.89 -25.22 -4.27
C SER A 171 -17.37 -25.41 -4.43
N HIS A 172 -16.81 -24.98 -5.57
CA HIS A 172 -15.38 -25.05 -5.84
C HIS A 172 -14.57 -24.06 -4.99
N MET A 173 -15.17 -22.91 -4.64
CA MET A 173 -14.59 -21.91 -3.76
C MET A 173 -14.72 -22.33 -2.30
N SER A 174 -15.78 -23.01 -1.86
CA SER A 174 -15.87 -23.49 -0.47
C SER A 174 -14.90 -24.63 -0.18
N THR A 175 -14.68 -25.52 -1.14
CA THR A 175 -13.68 -26.59 -1.05
C THR A 175 -12.27 -26.03 -1.11
N SER A 176 -11.96 -25.16 -2.08
CA SER A 176 -10.65 -24.50 -2.14
C SER A 176 -10.40 -23.55 -0.96
N LEU A 177 -11.40 -22.82 -0.47
CA LEU A 177 -11.28 -21.98 0.73
C LEU A 177 -11.13 -22.82 1.99
N ARG A 178 -11.74 -24.01 2.09
CA ARG A 178 -11.53 -24.91 3.23
C ARG A 178 -10.13 -25.50 3.21
N ASP A 179 -9.64 -25.90 2.05
CA ASP A 179 -8.28 -26.41 1.88
C ASP A 179 -7.21 -25.32 2.03
N GLU A 180 -7.46 -24.13 1.51
CA GLU A 180 -6.64 -22.95 1.74
C GLU A 180 -6.73 -22.50 3.19
N SER A 181 -7.90 -22.51 3.84
CA SER A 181 -8.03 -22.19 5.27
C SER A 181 -7.30 -23.20 6.15
N LEU A 182 -7.27 -24.48 5.78
CA LEU A 182 -6.46 -25.49 6.47
C LEU A 182 -4.96 -25.26 6.22
N LYS A 183 -4.55 -24.89 5.01
CA LYS A 183 -3.17 -24.48 4.70
C LYS A 183 -2.78 -23.21 5.44
N TYR A 184 -3.63 -22.18 5.48
CA TYR A 184 -3.44 -20.94 6.23
C TYR A 184 -3.44 -21.20 7.73
N ARG A 185 -4.25 -22.13 8.26
CA ARG A 185 -4.22 -22.51 9.69
C ARG A 185 -2.93 -23.24 10.04
N LYS A 186 -2.43 -24.12 9.15
CA LYS A 186 -1.13 -24.81 9.33
C LYS A 186 0.04 -23.82 9.18
N ALA A 187 0.03 -22.98 8.15
CA ALA A 187 1.02 -21.94 7.91
C ALA A 187 1.01 -20.89 9.03
N ALA A 188 -0.15 -20.45 9.50
CA ALA A 188 -0.28 -19.53 10.64
C ALA A 188 0.19 -20.18 11.94
N ARG A 189 -0.04 -21.48 12.16
CA ARG A 189 0.56 -22.20 13.29
C ARG A 189 2.08 -22.26 13.19
N GLN A 190 2.62 -22.54 12.00
CA GLN A 190 4.08 -22.55 11.79
C GLN A 190 4.68 -21.15 11.89
N ILE A 191 4.02 -20.12 11.38
CA ILE A 191 4.40 -18.71 11.47
C ILE A 191 4.28 -18.23 12.91
N ASN A 192 3.22 -18.61 13.64
CA ASN A 192 3.08 -18.26 15.06
C ASN A 192 4.08 -19.02 15.93
N LEU A 193 4.43 -20.26 15.59
CA LEU A 193 5.49 -21.01 16.25
C LEU A 193 6.85 -20.40 15.94
N GLN A 194 7.13 -20.06 14.69
CA GLN A 194 8.34 -19.35 14.29
C GLN A 194 8.40 -17.94 14.88
N ALA A 195 7.27 -17.23 14.98
CA ALA A 195 7.18 -15.92 15.61
C ALA A 195 7.33 -16.02 17.12
N ALA A 196 6.80 -17.06 17.76
CA ALA A 196 7.00 -17.35 19.17
C ALA A 196 8.47 -17.67 19.43
N ILE A 197 9.08 -18.55 18.63
CA ILE A 197 10.53 -18.83 18.68
C ILE A 197 11.31 -17.52 18.45
N ARG A 198 10.98 -16.72 17.44
CA ARG A 198 11.67 -15.45 17.15
C ARG A 198 11.47 -14.38 18.23
N LYS A 199 10.33 -14.40 18.93
CA LYS A 199 10.00 -13.46 20.02
C LYS A 199 10.62 -13.87 21.35
N TYR A 200 10.61 -15.16 21.68
CA TYR A 200 11.04 -15.67 22.98
C TYR A 200 12.44 -16.27 22.99
N ALA A 201 12.99 -16.73 21.86
CA ALA A 201 14.37 -17.25 21.82
C ALA A 201 15.42 -16.20 22.21
N PRO A 202 15.33 -14.91 21.82
CA PRO A 202 16.29 -13.90 22.29
C PRO A 202 16.21 -13.69 23.81
N ILE A 203 15.00 -13.74 24.38
CA ILE A 203 14.76 -13.61 25.82
C ILE A 203 15.28 -14.85 26.56
N GLY A 204 15.06 -16.04 26.00
CA GLY A 204 15.58 -17.30 26.52
C GLY A 204 17.10 -17.37 26.49
N VAL A 205 17.73 -16.90 25.41
CA VAL A 205 19.19 -16.79 25.29
C VAL A 205 19.77 -15.78 26.28
N LEU A 206 19.12 -14.62 26.47
CA LEU A 206 19.49 -13.64 27.50
C LEU A 206 19.33 -14.22 28.91
N GLY A 207 18.25 -14.97 29.17
CA GLY A 207 18.03 -15.67 30.44
C GLY A 207 19.07 -16.75 30.70
N LEU A 208 19.42 -17.56 29.69
CA LEU A 208 20.50 -18.54 29.78
C LEU A 208 21.86 -17.89 29.98
N MET A 209 22.13 -16.76 29.32
CA MET A 209 23.34 -15.96 29.58
C MET A 209 23.36 -15.42 31.01
N LEU A 210 22.22 -14.96 31.54
CA LEU A 210 22.12 -14.46 32.91
C LEU A 210 22.35 -15.60 33.92
N VAL A 211 21.72 -16.77 33.70
CA VAL A 211 21.95 -17.97 34.51
C VAL A 211 23.41 -18.41 34.40
N PHE A 212 24.01 -18.37 33.21
CA PHE A 212 25.43 -18.67 33.02
C PHE A 212 26.32 -17.68 33.76
N VAL A 213 26.02 -16.38 33.75
CA VAL A 213 26.78 -15.35 34.49
C VAL A 213 26.60 -15.49 36.01
N ILE A 214 25.40 -15.87 36.47
CA ILE A 214 25.10 -16.12 37.89
C ILE A 214 25.76 -17.43 38.37
N TRP A 215 25.77 -18.46 37.53
CA TRP A 215 26.43 -19.74 37.77
C TRP A 215 27.96 -19.61 37.66
N TRP A 216 28.45 -18.72 36.81
CA TRP A 216 29.84 -18.27 36.69
C TRP A 216 30.24 -17.31 37.81
N LYS A 217 29.76 -17.55 39.04
CA LYS A 217 30.45 -16.98 40.20
C LYS A 217 31.84 -17.62 40.24
N PRO A 218 32.94 -16.83 40.18
CA PRO A 218 34.26 -17.41 40.37
C PRO A 218 34.29 -17.94 41.80
N ALA A 219 34.48 -19.25 41.94
CA ALA A 219 34.75 -19.86 43.23
C ALA A 219 35.99 -19.17 43.80
N LYS A 220 35.79 -18.32 44.83
CA LYS A 220 36.87 -17.84 45.67
C LYS A 220 37.43 -19.05 46.41
N ARG A 221 38.45 -19.68 45.82
CA ARG A 221 39.47 -20.50 46.48
C ARG A 221 40.42 -20.94 45.38
N PHE A 222 41.62 -20.38 45.37
CA PHE A 222 42.84 -21.18 45.53
C PHE A 222 44.03 -20.22 45.62
N THR A 223 44.58 -20.17 46.82
CA THR A 223 45.87 -19.63 47.19
C THR A 223 46.99 -20.40 46.50
N PHE A 224 47.92 -19.65 45.89
CA PHE A 224 49.38 -19.83 45.84
C PHE A 224 49.94 -21.27 45.83
N LEU A 225 50.63 -21.66 44.73
CA LEU A 225 52.03 -22.14 44.70
C LEU A 225 52.46 -22.58 43.27
N SER A 226 53.65 -22.09 42.88
CA SER A 226 54.70 -22.65 41.98
C SER A 226 54.43 -23.10 40.52
N GLU A 227 55.14 -22.40 39.62
CA GLU A 227 55.82 -22.79 38.35
C GLU A 227 55.07 -23.22 37.06
N PRO A 228 55.44 -22.67 35.87
CA PRO A 228 54.90 -23.05 34.57
C PRO A 228 55.92 -23.81 33.70
N SER A 229 55.78 -25.13 33.55
CA SER A 229 56.58 -25.86 32.53
C SER A 229 55.90 -27.08 31.89
N SER A 230 54.69 -27.48 32.29
CA SER A 230 54.07 -28.73 31.81
C SER A 230 52.82 -28.60 30.94
N LEU A 231 52.34 -27.39 30.64
CA LEU A 231 51.09 -27.20 29.86
C LEU A 231 51.25 -27.12 28.34
N ARG A 232 52.48 -27.20 27.81
CA ARG A 232 52.71 -27.21 26.35
C ARG A 232 52.69 -28.62 25.74
N THR A 233 52.84 -29.67 26.56
CA THR A 233 52.96 -31.07 26.09
C THR A 233 51.65 -31.85 26.13
N LEU A 234 50.60 -31.36 26.80
CA LEU A 234 49.27 -32.00 26.86
C LEU A 234 48.29 -31.54 25.78
N ALA A 235 48.56 -30.41 25.10
CA ALA A 235 47.69 -29.88 24.05
C ALA A 235 47.88 -30.55 22.68
N LEU A 236 48.92 -31.37 22.50
CA LEU A 236 49.25 -32.03 21.23
C LEU A 236 48.77 -33.49 21.14
N SER A 237 48.40 -34.12 22.26
CA SER A 237 47.97 -35.52 22.29
C SER A 237 46.44 -35.73 22.21
N SER A 238 45.62 -34.67 22.34
CA SER A 238 44.15 -34.78 22.24
C SER A 238 43.58 -34.50 20.84
N LEU A 239 44.43 -34.14 19.86
CA LEU A 239 44.02 -33.79 18.49
C LEU A 239 43.77 -35.02 17.59
N SER A 240 44.20 -36.22 18.00
CA SER A 240 43.97 -37.47 17.26
C SER A 240 42.56 -38.04 17.48
N GLY A 241 41.94 -37.79 18.64
CA GLY A 241 40.60 -38.29 18.97
C GLY A 241 39.44 -37.51 18.34
N LEU A 242 39.68 -36.28 17.88
CA LEU A 242 38.62 -35.42 17.30
C LEU A 242 38.27 -35.72 15.84
N ARG A 243 39.13 -36.45 15.10
CA ARG A 243 38.85 -36.82 13.69
C ARG A 243 37.72 -37.85 13.54
N PHE A 244 37.39 -38.60 14.58
CA PHE A 244 36.37 -39.64 14.49
C PHE A 244 34.93 -39.10 14.61
N LEU A 245 34.75 -37.92 15.24
CA LEU A 245 33.44 -37.28 15.41
C LEU A 245 33.06 -36.33 14.25
N THR A 246 34.00 -36.00 13.36
CA THR A 246 33.77 -35.06 12.26
C THR A 246 33.22 -35.70 10.99
N ASP A 247 33.43 -37.01 10.80
CA ASP A 247 33.12 -37.69 9.54
C ASP A 247 31.67 -38.17 9.43
N SER A 248 30.87 -38.02 10.50
CA SER A 248 29.47 -38.48 10.57
C SER A 248 28.43 -37.36 10.71
N MET A 249 28.83 -36.09 10.58
CA MET A 249 27.94 -34.93 10.75
C MET A 249 27.70 -34.17 9.43
N PRO A 250 26.47 -33.69 9.16
CA PRO A 250 26.18 -32.81 8.01
C PRO A 250 27.09 -31.57 8.00
N ALA A 251 27.58 -31.16 6.84
CA ALA A 251 28.55 -30.06 6.68
C ALA A 251 28.17 -28.73 7.37
N GLN A 252 26.88 -28.48 7.57
CA GLN A 252 26.37 -27.29 8.28
C GLN A 252 26.62 -27.32 9.80
N ILE A 253 26.70 -28.50 10.41
CA ILE A 253 26.92 -28.68 11.86
C ILE A 253 28.42 -28.65 12.19
N SER A 254 29.26 -29.14 11.29
CA SER A 254 30.72 -29.10 11.41
C SER A 254 31.26 -27.67 11.53
N ILE A 255 30.74 -26.74 10.72
CA ILE A 255 31.17 -25.32 10.73
C ILE A 255 30.74 -24.61 12.03
N ALA A 256 29.54 -24.88 12.55
CA ALA A 256 29.08 -24.33 13.82
C ALA A 256 29.96 -24.81 14.99
N TRP A 257 30.42 -26.05 14.94
CA TRP A 257 31.37 -26.62 15.90
C TRP A 257 32.77 -26.00 15.81
N TYR A 258 33.29 -25.76 14.60
CA TYR A 258 34.56 -25.06 14.42
C TYR A 258 34.50 -23.61 14.91
N ILE A 259 33.38 -22.90 14.68
CA ILE A 259 33.16 -21.54 15.20
C ILE A 259 33.06 -21.56 16.73
N PHE A 260 32.40 -22.55 17.32
CA PHE A 260 32.32 -22.74 18.77
C PHE A 260 33.70 -23.03 19.40
N LEU A 261 34.50 -23.90 18.79
CA LEU A 261 35.87 -24.20 19.22
C LEU A 261 36.80 -22.99 19.09
N LEU A 262 36.65 -22.19 18.01
CA LEU A 262 37.40 -20.95 17.83
C LEU A 262 36.99 -19.87 18.86
N LEU A 263 35.69 -19.78 19.18
CA LEU A 263 35.14 -18.91 20.24
C LEU A 263 35.68 -19.29 21.63
N ALA A 264 35.73 -20.59 21.94
CA ALA A 264 36.27 -21.09 23.20
C ALA A 264 37.78 -20.84 23.33
N MET A 265 38.53 -21.04 22.24
CA MET A 265 39.98 -20.82 22.19
C MET A 265 40.37 -19.34 22.26
N THR A 266 39.61 -18.45 21.62
CA THR A 266 39.86 -16.99 21.69
C THR A 266 39.50 -16.42 23.07
N ALA A 267 38.50 -16.97 23.75
CA ALA A 267 38.17 -16.63 25.13
C ALA A 267 39.24 -17.11 26.14
N LEU A 268 39.97 -18.19 25.83
CA LEU A 268 41.06 -18.70 26.66
C LEU A 268 42.40 -17.96 26.47
N VAL A 269 42.65 -17.41 25.27
CA VAL A 269 43.96 -16.86 24.88
C VAL A 269 44.01 -15.33 24.90
N ALA A 270 42.87 -14.63 24.91
CA ALA A 270 42.86 -13.17 24.90
C ALA A 270 43.40 -12.59 26.23
N PRO A 271 44.43 -11.71 26.19
CA PRO A 271 44.91 -11.03 27.39
C PRO A 271 43.77 -10.19 27.99
N LYS A 272 43.72 -10.11 29.34
CA LYS A 272 42.66 -9.50 30.18
C LYS A 272 42.27 -8.04 29.85
N ARG A 273 42.82 -7.42 28.79
CA ARG A 273 42.62 -6.02 28.41
C ARG A 273 42.02 -5.80 27.01
N THR A 274 41.97 -6.81 26.13
CA THR A 274 41.17 -6.71 24.90
C THR A 274 39.75 -7.15 25.21
N SER A 275 38.82 -6.19 25.26
CA SER A 275 37.44 -6.44 25.67
C SER A 275 36.82 -7.58 24.85
N PRO A 276 36.20 -8.61 25.48
CA PRO A 276 35.48 -9.67 24.77
C PRO A 276 34.40 -9.12 23.82
N VAL A 277 33.95 -7.88 24.06
CA VAL A 277 33.09 -7.11 23.15
C VAL A 277 33.75 -6.86 21.80
N LEU A 278 35.01 -6.44 21.76
CA LEU A 278 35.75 -6.19 20.51
C LEU A 278 35.95 -7.48 19.70
N ALA A 279 36.29 -8.58 20.38
CA ALA A 279 36.41 -9.89 19.74
C ALA A 279 35.06 -10.38 19.18
N THR A 280 33.97 -10.19 19.94
CA THR A 280 32.61 -10.56 19.51
C THR A 280 32.14 -9.72 18.31
N LEU A 281 32.40 -8.40 18.33
CA LEU A 281 32.09 -7.50 17.21
C LEU A 281 32.91 -7.83 15.96
N ALA A 282 34.21 -8.15 16.12
CA ALA A 282 35.06 -8.58 15.01
C ALA A 282 34.61 -9.92 14.40
N LEU A 283 34.17 -10.87 15.23
CA LEU A 283 33.67 -12.17 14.76
C LEU A 283 32.31 -12.04 14.09
N LEU A 284 31.41 -11.20 14.62
CA LEU A 284 30.14 -10.86 13.95
C LEU A 284 30.38 -10.18 12.59
N TYR A 285 31.37 -9.29 12.50
CA TYR A 285 31.77 -8.66 11.25
C TYR A 285 32.31 -9.69 10.24
N LEU A 286 33.13 -10.64 10.67
CA LEU A 286 33.64 -11.73 9.81
C LEU A 286 32.53 -12.70 9.40
N ALA A 287 31.59 -13.03 10.29
CA ALA A 287 30.45 -13.91 10.01
C ALA A 287 29.51 -13.35 8.92
N GLN A 288 29.48 -12.03 8.72
CA GLN A 288 28.75 -11.41 7.62
C GLN A 288 29.31 -11.77 6.23
N ARG A 289 30.53 -12.29 6.12
CA ARG A 289 31.19 -12.52 4.83
C ARG A 289 30.81 -13.85 4.16
N PHE A 290 30.29 -14.85 4.88
CA PHE A 290 30.25 -16.24 4.36
C PHE A 290 28.88 -16.75 3.87
N ASN A 291 27.75 -16.32 4.43
CA ASN A 291 26.42 -16.81 4.02
C ASN A 291 25.40 -15.66 3.94
N GLY A 292 24.66 -15.54 2.82
CA GLY A 292 23.68 -14.49 2.60
C GLY A 292 22.55 -14.45 3.64
N LEU A 293 22.07 -15.62 4.09
CA LEU A 293 21.02 -15.72 5.09
C LEU A 293 21.55 -15.34 6.50
N ALA A 294 22.74 -15.83 6.85
CA ALA A 294 23.37 -15.47 8.12
C ALA A 294 23.70 -13.96 8.17
N ARG A 295 24.23 -13.40 7.08
CA ARG A 295 24.47 -11.97 6.91
C ARG A 295 23.19 -11.17 7.15
N TYR A 296 22.08 -11.57 6.53
CA TYR A 296 20.79 -10.92 6.73
C TYR A 296 20.39 -10.88 8.21
N TYR A 297 20.38 -12.02 8.90
CA TYR A 297 19.95 -12.09 10.29
C TYR A 297 20.90 -11.38 11.26
N ILE A 298 22.21 -11.48 11.04
CA ILE A 298 23.22 -10.76 11.84
C ILE A 298 23.01 -9.26 11.71
N ARG A 299 22.88 -8.75 10.48
CA ARG A 299 22.68 -7.32 10.24
C ARG A 299 21.34 -6.82 10.74
N LEU A 300 20.30 -7.63 10.60
CA LEU A 300 19.00 -7.34 11.17
C LEU A 300 19.07 -7.25 12.70
N ALA A 301 19.78 -8.18 13.35
CA ALA A 301 19.99 -8.16 14.79
C ALA A 301 20.78 -6.93 15.24
N VAL A 302 21.89 -6.61 14.56
CA VAL A 302 22.68 -5.39 14.80
C VAL A 302 21.81 -4.14 14.65
N TYR A 303 20.99 -4.07 13.60
CA TYR A 303 20.09 -2.95 13.36
C TYR A 303 19.05 -2.78 14.47
N ILE A 304 18.32 -3.85 14.81
CA ILE A 304 17.26 -3.80 15.83
C ILE A 304 17.86 -3.51 17.21
N ALA A 305 18.97 -4.18 17.57
CA ALA A 305 19.67 -3.94 18.83
C ALA A 305 20.18 -2.49 18.90
N GLY A 306 20.78 -1.99 17.82
CA GLY A 306 21.24 -0.59 17.72
C GLY A 306 20.10 0.40 17.92
N LEU A 307 18.96 0.21 17.24
CA LEU A 307 17.79 1.07 17.42
C LEU A 307 17.24 1.02 18.86
N ALA A 308 17.20 -0.16 19.48
CA ALA A 308 16.74 -0.32 20.85
C ALA A 308 17.68 0.37 21.85
N SER A 309 18.99 0.18 21.71
CA SER A 309 20.01 0.82 22.55
C SER A 309 19.97 2.34 22.42
N ILE A 310 19.82 2.87 21.20
CA ILE A 310 19.72 4.30 20.97
C ILE A 310 18.42 4.86 21.52
N SER A 311 17.29 4.17 21.34
CA SER A 311 16.01 4.60 21.91
C SER A 311 16.07 4.65 23.44
N LEU A 312 16.72 3.67 24.07
CA LEU A 312 16.94 3.65 25.52
C LEU A 312 17.81 4.83 25.98
N ALA A 313 18.93 5.08 25.31
CA ALA A 313 19.83 6.19 25.62
C ALA A 313 19.24 7.58 25.29
N ALA A 314 18.35 7.64 24.29
CA ALA A 314 17.72 8.87 23.84
C ALA A 314 16.68 9.41 24.82
N ILE A 315 16.08 8.57 25.67
CA ILE A 315 15.10 9.01 26.68
C ILE A 315 15.71 10.01 27.68
N PRO A 316 16.77 9.68 28.44
CA PRO A 316 17.38 10.63 29.37
C PRO A 316 17.96 11.85 28.65
N ALA A 317 18.57 11.67 27.47
CA ALA A 317 19.07 12.78 26.66
C ALA A 317 17.95 13.74 26.24
N ALA A 318 16.78 13.21 25.83
CA ALA A 318 15.62 14.01 25.46
C ALA A 318 15.04 14.77 26.65
N VAL A 319 15.06 14.20 27.86
CA VAL A 319 14.66 14.90 29.09
C VAL A 319 15.59 16.08 29.36
N VAL A 320 16.91 15.87 29.34
CA VAL A 320 17.90 16.94 29.55
C VAL A 320 17.74 18.05 28.51
N MET A 321 17.71 17.70 27.22
CA MET A 321 17.54 18.68 26.15
C MET A 321 16.20 19.43 26.24
N ARG A 322 15.14 18.79 26.73
CA ARG A 322 13.85 19.44 26.95
C ARG A 322 13.92 20.46 28.08
N LEU A 323 14.64 20.16 29.18
CA LEU A 323 14.88 21.10 30.27
C LEU A 323 15.72 22.30 29.81
N LEU A 324 16.66 22.09 28.89
CA LEU A 324 17.48 23.14 28.27
C LEU A 324 16.73 23.92 27.16
N GLY A 325 15.43 23.70 26.96
CA GLY A 325 14.65 24.37 25.91
C GLY A 325 14.95 23.88 24.47
N GLN A 326 15.87 22.93 24.29
CA GLN A 326 16.34 22.40 23.00
C GLN A 326 15.50 21.23 22.46
N LYS A 327 14.23 21.13 22.87
CA LYS A 327 13.36 19.99 22.51
C LYS A 327 13.21 19.75 21.00
N ALA A 328 13.30 20.79 20.18
CA ALA A 328 13.17 20.69 18.71
C ALA A 328 14.43 20.09 18.04
N ASN A 329 15.54 19.98 18.78
CA ASN A 329 16.81 19.42 18.30
C ASN A 329 17.04 17.97 18.76
N VAL A 330 16.15 17.41 19.59
CA VAL A 330 16.27 16.02 20.07
C VAL A 330 16.27 15.04 18.90
N ASN A 331 15.35 15.19 17.95
CA ASN A 331 15.28 14.32 16.77
C ASN A 331 16.54 14.41 15.91
N TYR A 332 17.08 15.63 15.74
CA TYR A 332 18.33 15.85 15.02
C TYR A 332 19.49 15.07 15.66
N VAL A 333 19.71 15.24 16.96
CA VAL A 333 20.81 14.58 17.68
C VAL A 333 20.66 13.07 17.62
N VAL A 334 19.47 12.55 17.93
CA VAL A 334 19.22 11.10 17.97
C VAL A 334 19.35 10.47 16.60
N ALA A 335 18.84 11.12 15.55
CA ALA A 335 18.96 10.62 14.18
C ALA A 335 20.43 10.61 13.73
N ARG A 336 21.22 11.64 14.06
CA ARG A 336 22.67 11.68 13.77
C ARG A 336 23.44 10.58 14.49
N VAL A 337 23.17 10.39 15.79
CA VAL A 337 23.78 9.32 16.58
C VAL A 337 23.42 7.95 16.00
N ALA A 338 22.16 7.72 15.62
CA ALA A 338 21.73 6.49 14.95
C ALA A 338 22.47 6.24 13.65
N TYR A 339 22.59 7.26 12.81
CA TYR A 339 23.32 7.15 11.56
C TYR A 339 24.79 6.79 11.79
N TYR A 340 25.53 7.56 12.62
CA TYR A 340 26.97 7.36 12.79
C TYR A 340 27.33 6.08 13.57
N LEU A 341 26.46 5.59 14.45
CA LEU A 341 26.73 4.36 15.20
C LEU A 341 26.30 3.09 14.45
N ILE A 342 25.16 3.13 13.76
CA ILE A 342 24.58 1.93 13.14
C ILE A 342 25.07 1.73 11.70
N SER A 343 25.13 2.79 10.89
CA SER A 343 25.43 2.67 9.46
C SER A 343 26.80 2.03 9.18
N PRO A 344 27.90 2.37 9.88
CA PRO A 344 29.19 1.70 9.68
C PRO A 344 29.16 0.20 10.00
N LEU A 345 28.41 -0.22 11.03
CA LEU A 345 28.28 -1.63 11.42
C LEU A 345 27.52 -2.46 10.36
N LEU A 346 26.68 -1.80 9.57
CA LEU A 346 25.94 -2.39 8.47
C LEU A 346 26.65 -2.25 7.12
N GLY A 347 27.75 -1.47 7.06
CA GLY A 347 28.42 -1.11 5.82
C GLY A 347 27.54 -0.24 4.91
N LEU A 348 26.73 0.64 5.49
CA LEU A 348 25.89 1.58 4.77
C LEU A 348 26.52 2.96 4.75
N THR A 349 26.61 3.55 3.57
CA THR A 349 26.96 4.96 3.34
C THR A 349 25.73 5.65 2.79
N ILE A 350 25.47 6.89 3.21
CA ILE A 350 24.33 7.66 2.72
C ILE A 350 24.84 9.02 2.27
N THR A 351 24.62 9.32 1.00
CA THR A 351 25.07 10.54 0.34
C THR A 351 23.85 11.44 0.12
N VAL A 352 23.99 12.73 0.41
CA VAL A 352 22.88 13.70 0.34
C VAL A 352 23.24 14.80 -0.65
N GLU A 353 22.45 14.88 -1.73
CA GLU A 353 22.50 15.93 -2.73
C GLU A 353 21.42 16.99 -2.43
N GLY A 354 21.70 18.26 -2.71
CA GLY A 354 20.71 19.33 -2.57
C GLY A 354 20.43 19.77 -1.12
N ALA A 355 21.29 19.41 -0.16
CA ALA A 355 21.07 19.68 1.27
C ALA A 355 20.91 21.19 1.58
N GLU A 356 21.42 22.07 0.72
CA GLU A 356 21.26 23.52 0.76
C GLU A 356 19.79 23.96 0.65
N HIS A 357 18.95 23.25 -0.11
CA HIS A 357 17.53 23.58 -0.27
C HIS A 357 16.77 23.53 1.07
N ILE A 358 17.16 22.61 1.96
CA ILE A 358 16.59 22.56 3.31
C ILE A 358 17.01 23.77 4.13
N LYS A 359 18.25 24.25 4.01
CA LYS A 359 18.72 25.40 4.77
C LYS A 359 18.01 26.69 4.33
N GLN A 360 17.77 26.84 3.03
CA GLN A 360 17.15 28.02 2.44
C GLN A 360 15.64 28.12 2.72
N ALA A 361 14.93 27.00 2.86
CA ALA A 361 13.48 26.97 2.93
C ALA A 361 12.88 26.96 4.35
N ARG A 362 13.68 27.05 5.41
CA ARG A 362 13.20 26.83 6.79
C ARG A 362 12.40 28.02 7.36
N PRO A 363 11.27 27.79 8.05
CA PRO A 363 10.63 26.48 8.29
C PRO A 363 9.87 25.95 7.07
N ALA A 364 9.89 24.62 6.87
CA ALA A 364 9.24 23.97 5.75
C ALA A 364 8.48 22.69 6.15
N VAL A 365 7.57 22.26 5.28
CA VAL A 365 7.01 20.89 5.30
C VAL A 365 7.91 20.02 4.42
N LEU A 366 8.72 19.17 5.03
CA LEU A 366 9.56 18.22 4.30
C LEU A 366 8.76 16.96 4.01
N VAL A 367 8.74 16.54 2.75
CA VAL A 367 8.03 15.34 2.31
C VAL A 367 9.01 14.35 1.71
N GLY A 368 8.95 13.08 2.13
CA GLY A 368 9.79 12.04 1.57
C GLY A 368 9.04 10.76 1.27
N ASN A 369 9.61 9.96 0.36
CA ASN A 369 9.13 8.62 0.04
C ASN A 369 9.45 7.63 1.17
N HIS A 370 8.63 6.61 1.34
CA HIS A 370 8.74 5.62 2.41
C HIS A 370 8.88 4.22 1.82
N GLN A 371 10.02 3.57 2.01
CA GLN A 371 10.32 2.27 1.42
C GLN A 371 10.34 1.14 2.45
N SER A 372 10.98 1.35 3.61
CA SER A 372 11.17 0.29 4.59
C SER A 372 11.47 0.80 6.00
N MET A 373 11.81 -0.11 6.92
CA MET A 373 12.29 0.30 8.25
C MET A 373 13.67 0.95 8.21
N LEU A 374 14.49 0.70 7.18
CA LEU A 374 15.83 1.26 7.02
C LEU A 374 15.82 2.79 6.87
N ASP A 375 14.64 3.33 6.56
CA ASP A 375 14.40 4.75 6.39
C ASP A 375 14.81 5.62 7.59
N ILE A 376 14.83 5.03 8.77
CA ILE A 376 15.29 5.70 10.00
C ILE A 376 16.77 6.12 9.89
N LEU A 377 17.62 5.32 9.22
CA LEU A 377 19.03 5.68 9.02
C LEU A 377 19.20 6.78 7.97
N TYR A 378 18.39 6.75 6.90
CA TYR A 378 18.42 7.81 5.90
C TYR A 378 18.02 9.15 6.53
N LEU A 379 17.02 9.16 7.42
CA LEU A 379 16.66 10.37 8.18
C LEU A 379 17.90 10.90 8.90
N GLY A 380 18.66 10.05 9.59
CA GLY A 380 19.89 10.45 10.27
C GLY A 380 20.95 11.14 9.41
N ALA A 381 20.99 10.90 8.10
CA ALA A 381 21.97 11.52 7.21
C ALA A 381 21.67 13.01 6.92
N PHE A 382 20.39 13.40 6.76
CA PHE A 382 20.01 14.75 6.35
C PHE A 382 19.10 15.50 7.33
N PHE A 383 18.49 14.84 8.32
CA PHE A 383 17.46 15.42 9.19
C PHE A 383 17.93 16.79 9.72
N PRO A 384 17.17 17.88 9.50
CA PRO A 384 17.61 19.21 9.90
C PRO A 384 17.44 19.44 11.41
N THR A 385 18.17 20.44 11.93
CA THR A 385 17.88 21.00 13.26
C THR A 385 16.46 21.59 13.29
N GLN A 386 15.91 21.83 14.48
CA GLN A 386 14.56 22.38 14.68
C GLN A 386 13.50 21.73 13.78
N CYS A 387 13.50 20.40 13.71
CA CYS A 387 12.58 19.65 12.89
C CYS A 387 11.90 18.57 13.73
N SER A 388 10.59 18.45 13.56
CA SER A 388 9.81 17.35 14.13
C SER A 388 9.48 16.31 13.06
N ILE A 389 9.04 15.13 13.48
CA ILE A 389 8.59 14.05 12.62
C ILE A 389 7.12 13.75 12.87
N MET A 390 6.38 13.46 11.80
CA MET A 390 5.02 12.97 11.89
C MET A 390 4.98 11.44 11.93
N ALA A 391 4.22 10.90 12.88
CA ALA A 391 4.14 9.47 13.14
C ALA A 391 2.71 8.98 13.34
N LYS A 392 2.50 7.68 13.14
CA LYS A 392 1.24 6.99 13.41
C LYS A 392 0.96 6.98 14.92
N LYS A 393 -0.27 7.31 15.35
CA LYS A 393 -0.66 7.43 16.78
C LYS A 393 -0.28 6.22 17.62
N GLU A 394 -0.37 5.03 17.05
CA GLU A 394 -0.11 3.75 17.69
C GLU A 394 1.38 3.57 18.05
N LEU A 395 2.29 4.25 17.34
CA LEU A 395 3.73 4.21 17.66
C LEU A 395 4.05 4.83 19.03
N LYS A 396 3.16 5.66 19.57
CA LYS A 396 3.30 6.24 20.92
C LYS A 396 3.39 5.15 22.00
N TRP A 397 2.83 3.98 21.77
CA TRP A 397 2.75 2.89 22.74
C TRP A 397 3.87 1.85 22.60
N VAL A 398 4.71 1.96 21.56
CA VAL A 398 5.86 1.06 21.39
C VAL A 398 6.87 1.35 22.50
N PRO A 399 7.29 0.35 23.30
CA PRO A 399 8.27 0.55 24.37
C PRO A 399 9.59 1.13 23.84
N LEU A 400 10.18 2.05 24.61
CA LEU A 400 11.38 2.83 24.31
C LEU A 400 11.18 3.85 23.17
N LEU A 401 10.76 3.38 22.00
CA LEU A 401 10.55 4.20 20.81
C LEU A 401 9.47 5.28 21.04
N GLY A 402 8.30 4.88 21.52
CA GLY A 402 7.16 5.78 21.72
C GLY A 402 7.42 6.85 22.77
N GLN A 403 8.11 6.50 23.86
CA GLN A 403 8.49 7.44 24.92
C GLN A 403 9.51 8.47 24.40
N TRP A 404 10.54 8.03 23.67
CA TRP A 404 11.48 8.94 23.02
C TRP A 404 10.77 9.87 22.01
N MET A 405 9.94 9.32 21.12
CA MET A 405 9.22 10.11 20.12
C MET A 405 8.33 11.16 20.78
N TRP A 406 7.65 10.82 21.88
CA TRP A 406 6.85 11.77 22.65
C TRP A 406 7.71 12.87 23.29
N LEU A 407 8.85 12.52 23.89
CA LEU A 407 9.78 13.50 24.47
C LEU A 407 10.40 14.43 23.42
N SER A 408 10.63 13.93 22.21
CA SER A 408 11.17 14.66 21.06
C SER A 408 10.17 15.55 20.32
N ASN A 409 8.93 15.68 20.84
CA ASN A 409 7.85 16.47 20.25
C ASN A 409 7.39 15.97 18.86
N ALA A 410 7.43 14.65 18.63
CA ALA A 410 6.86 14.04 17.43
C ALA A 410 5.34 14.27 17.34
N VAL A 411 4.85 14.47 16.12
CA VAL A 411 3.43 14.73 15.84
C VAL A 411 2.73 13.39 15.57
N PHE A 412 1.92 12.93 16.53
CA PHE A 412 1.15 11.70 16.40
C PHE A 412 -0.21 11.98 15.74
N VAL A 413 -0.47 11.36 14.60
CA VAL A 413 -1.71 11.57 13.83
C VAL A 413 -2.55 10.30 13.79
N ASN A 414 -3.86 10.46 14.06
CA ASN A 414 -4.84 9.43 13.77
C ASN A 414 -5.29 9.56 12.31
N ARG A 415 -5.01 8.53 11.51
CA ARG A 415 -5.31 8.55 10.07
C ARG A 415 -6.70 7.99 9.72
N THR A 416 -7.40 7.38 10.68
CA THR A 416 -8.77 6.88 10.47
C THR A 416 -9.83 7.96 10.65
N ASN A 417 -9.54 9.01 11.42
CA ASN A 417 -10.45 10.14 11.63
C ASN A 417 -9.93 11.41 10.94
N ARG A 418 -10.55 11.76 9.81
CA ARG A 418 -10.17 12.93 8.99
C ARG A 418 -10.28 14.25 9.77
N GLN A 419 -11.28 14.40 10.64
CA GLN A 419 -11.49 15.63 11.42
C GLN A 419 -10.38 15.81 12.46
N ASP A 420 -10.01 14.75 13.17
CA ASP A 420 -8.91 14.79 14.15
C ASP A 420 -7.57 15.09 13.49
N ALA A 421 -7.32 14.51 12.31
CA ALA A 421 -6.11 14.79 11.53
C ALA A 421 -6.04 16.27 11.12
N MET A 422 -7.15 16.86 10.69
CA MET A 422 -7.19 18.26 10.27
C MET A 422 -6.96 19.22 11.44
N LYS A 423 -7.58 18.97 12.61
CA LYS A 423 -7.33 19.75 13.84
C LYS A 423 -5.88 19.66 14.28
N ALA A 424 -5.27 18.46 14.18
CA ALA A 424 -3.86 18.28 14.49
C ALA A 424 -2.96 19.10 13.55
N PHE A 425 -3.27 19.13 12.25
CA PHE A 425 -2.51 19.93 11.28
C PHE A 425 -2.59 21.43 11.53
N GLN A 426 -3.76 21.98 11.89
CA GLN A 426 -3.87 23.41 12.23
C GLN A 426 -2.93 23.79 13.39
N LYS A 427 -2.99 23.05 14.50
CA LYS A 427 -2.13 23.29 15.68
C LYS A 427 -0.64 23.12 15.35
N VAL A 428 -0.32 22.17 14.48
CA VAL A 428 1.05 21.93 14.03
C VAL A 428 1.54 23.09 13.16
N GLY A 429 0.74 23.56 12.19
CA GLY A 429 1.08 24.70 11.34
C GLY A 429 1.31 25.99 12.14
N GLU A 430 0.48 26.27 13.14
CA GLU A 430 0.71 27.37 14.09
C GLU A 430 2.04 27.23 14.84
N THR A 431 2.36 26.01 15.29
CA THR A 431 3.60 25.73 16.02
C THR A 431 4.82 25.89 15.12
N MET A 432 4.73 25.43 13.87
CA MET A 432 5.80 25.54 12.86
C MET A 432 6.14 27.01 12.61
N ARG A 433 5.12 27.86 12.38
CA ARG A 433 5.30 29.31 12.21
C ARG A 433 5.87 29.97 13.46
N ARG A 434 5.22 29.78 14.62
CA ARG A 434 5.60 30.47 15.86
C ARG A 434 6.99 30.13 16.38
N LYS A 435 7.47 28.90 16.14
CA LYS A 435 8.73 28.40 16.70
C LYS A 435 9.82 28.18 15.66
N ALA A 436 9.55 28.54 14.40
CA ALA A 436 10.43 28.27 13.26
C ALA A 436 10.86 26.79 13.21
N VAL A 437 9.91 25.87 13.44
CA VAL A 437 10.14 24.42 13.45
C VAL A 437 9.63 23.81 12.15
N SER A 438 10.45 23.00 11.49
CA SER A 438 10.05 22.24 10.30
C SER A 438 9.39 20.91 10.67
N LEU A 439 8.71 20.28 9.71
CA LEU A 439 8.05 18.99 9.93
C LEU A 439 8.36 18.04 8.79
N PHE A 440 8.91 16.87 9.12
CA PHE A 440 9.12 15.79 8.17
C PHE A 440 7.94 14.82 8.15
N ILE A 441 7.46 14.51 6.94
CA ILE A 441 6.34 13.60 6.69
C ILE A 441 6.71 12.60 5.58
N PHE A 442 6.50 11.32 5.87
CA PHE A 442 6.40 10.31 4.83
C PHE A 442 5.06 10.45 4.09
N VAL A 443 5.09 11.05 2.90
CA VAL A 443 3.88 11.54 2.21
C VAL A 443 2.98 10.41 1.70
N GLU A 444 3.53 9.24 1.42
CA GLU A 444 2.79 8.03 1.05
C GLU A 444 1.95 7.47 2.21
N GLY A 445 2.34 7.77 3.45
CA GLY A 445 1.70 7.27 4.66
C GLY A 445 1.95 5.79 4.97
N THR A 446 2.55 5.01 4.08
CA THR A 446 2.96 3.63 4.34
C THR A 446 4.22 3.31 3.55
N ARG A 447 4.89 2.21 3.91
CA ARG A 447 6.08 1.72 3.20
C ARG A 447 5.66 1.07 1.88
N SER A 448 6.33 1.42 0.79
CA SER A 448 6.09 0.85 -0.54
C SER A 448 6.64 -0.57 -0.67
N SER A 449 7.84 -0.83 -0.15
CA SER A 449 8.54 -2.13 -0.26
C SER A 449 8.64 -2.68 -1.69
N THR A 450 8.66 -1.81 -2.70
CA THR A 450 8.69 -2.20 -4.12
C THR A 450 10.11 -2.54 -4.58
N GLU A 451 10.21 -3.47 -5.53
CA GLU A 451 11.49 -3.83 -6.17
C GLU A 451 11.89 -2.85 -7.27
N VAL A 452 10.92 -2.11 -7.80
CA VAL A 452 11.11 -1.08 -8.81
C VAL A 452 11.05 0.31 -8.18
N PRO A 453 11.78 1.29 -8.73
CA PRO A 453 11.64 2.69 -8.36
C PRO A 453 10.22 3.17 -8.66
N SER A 454 9.42 3.37 -7.60
CA SER A 454 8.02 3.80 -7.72
C SER A 454 7.57 4.51 -6.45
N LEU A 455 6.55 5.35 -6.56
CA LEU A 455 5.92 6.04 -5.43
C LEU A 455 4.44 5.64 -5.31
N LEU A 456 4.00 5.32 -4.09
CA LEU A 456 2.59 5.14 -3.78
C LEU A 456 1.82 6.46 -3.89
N PRO A 457 0.47 6.42 -3.96
CA PRO A 457 -0.35 7.62 -3.92
C PRO A 457 -0.10 8.46 -2.67
N PHE A 458 0.10 9.76 -2.86
CA PHE A 458 0.38 10.72 -1.81
C PHE A 458 -0.86 11.05 -0.98
N LYS A 459 -0.69 11.19 0.34
CA LYS A 459 -1.73 11.63 1.25
C LYS A 459 -1.79 13.17 1.26
N LYS A 460 -2.98 13.72 1.02
CA LYS A 460 -3.25 15.17 0.92
C LYS A 460 -2.98 15.98 2.20
N GLY A 461 -2.83 15.32 3.35
CA GLY A 461 -2.68 15.99 4.65
C GLY A 461 -1.47 16.92 4.77
N ALA A 462 -0.31 16.51 4.24
CA ALA A 462 0.89 17.33 4.23
C ALA A 462 0.73 18.61 3.41
N PHE A 463 -0.03 18.53 2.32
CA PHE A 463 -0.27 19.63 1.38
C PHE A 463 -1.27 20.64 1.95
N HIS A 464 -2.35 20.16 2.58
CA HIS A 464 -3.25 21.03 3.34
C HIS A 464 -2.51 21.75 4.46
N LEU A 465 -1.64 21.05 5.20
CA LEU A 465 -0.81 21.67 6.22
C LEU A 465 0.08 22.77 5.62
N ALA A 466 0.79 22.49 4.53
CA ALA A 466 1.69 23.45 3.89
C ALA A 466 0.94 24.71 3.43
N VAL A 467 -0.19 24.56 2.72
CA VAL A 467 -1.03 25.67 2.26
C VAL A 467 -1.64 26.47 3.41
N GLN A 468 -2.22 25.81 4.42
CA GLN A 468 -2.80 26.51 5.59
C GLN A 468 -1.75 27.21 6.45
N SER A 469 -0.52 26.67 6.45
CA SER A 469 0.60 27.26 7.18
C SER A 469 1.35 28.33 6.37
N ASP A 470 1.05 28.47 5.08
CA ASP A 470 1.82 29.27 4.10
C ASP A 470 3.32 28.95 4.17
N LEU A 471 3.65 27.66 4.21
CA LEU A 471 5.02 27.16 4.28
C LEU A 471 5.37 26.34 3.04
N PRO A 472 6.59 26.49 2.51
CA PRO A 472 7.01 25.73 1.33
C PRO A 472 7.11 24.23 1.62
N ILE A 473 6.93 23.43 0.58
CA ILE A 473 7.16 21.98 0.61
C ILE A 473 8.57 21.71 0.09
N VAL A 474 9.36 20.94 0.84
CA VAL A 474 10.70 20.49 0.40
C VAL A 474 10.67 18.99 0.15
N PRO A 475 10.69 18.54 -1.12
CA PRO A 475 10.72 17.12 -1.43
C PRO A 475 12.10 16.51 -1.17
N VAL A 476 12.12 15.33 -0.52
CA VAL A 476 13.32 14.54 -0.25
C VAL A 476 13.13 13.16 -0.84
N VAL A 477 13.88 12.85 -1.88
CA VAL A 477 13.78 11.60 -2.63
C VAL A 477 14.91 10.67 -2.23
N CYS A 478 14.56 9.51 -1.71
CA CYS A 478 15.48 8.41 -1.46
C CYS A 478 15.43 7.44 -2.64
N GLU A 479 16.59 7.12 -3.22
CA GLU A 479 16.67 6.14 -4.31
C GLU A 479 16.10 4.78 -3.89
N ASN A 480 15.70 3.96 -4.87
CA ASN A 480 15.26 2.60 -4.56
C ASN A 480 16.44 1.75 -4.07
N TYR A 481 16.42 1.37 -2.79
CA TYR A 481 17.49 0.58 -2.17
C TYR A 481 17.13 -0.91 -2.01
N ASN A 482 16.15 -1.42 -2.75
CA ASN A 482 15.65 -2.80 -2.61
C ASN A 482 16.73 -3.88 -2.79
N ALA A 483 17.76 -3.62 -3.59
CA ALA A 483 18.86 -4.57 -3.74
C ALA A 483 19.82 -4.60 -2.54
N LEU A 484 19.86 -3.52 -1.74
CA LEU A 484 20.54 -3.52 -0.44
C LEU A 484 19.69 -4.19 0.62
N TYR A 485 18.43 -3.76 0.77
CA TYR A 485 17.56 -4.26 1.83
C TYR A 485 16.22 -4.74 1.27
N ASN A 486 15.92 -6.02 1.51
CA ASN A 486 14.61 -6.61 1.34
C ASN A 486 14.28 -7.37 2.61
N ALA A 487 13.12 -7.06 3.21
CA ALA A 487 12.71 -7.66 4.49
C ALA A 487 12.57 -9.19 4.43
N LYS A 488 12.49 -9.80 3.26
CA LYS A 488 12.38 -11.25 3.09
C LYS A 488 13.72 -11.97 3.27
N ASP A 489 14.79 -11.44 2.67
CA ASP A 489 15.99 -12.24 2.42
C ASP A 489 17.31 -11.46 2.26
N ARG A 490 17.32 -10.12 2.19
CA ARG A 490 18.53 -9.35 1.83
C ARG A 490 18.82 -8.19 2.77
N PHE A 491 20.07 -8.10 3.20
CA PHE A 491 20.61 -6.95 3.92
C PHE A 491 22.10 -6.80 3.58
N ASN A 492 22.41 -6.10 2.50
CA ASN A 492 23.74 -5.91 1.95
C ASN A 492 24.30 -4.53 2.28
N SER A 493 25.63 -4.40 2.11
CA SER A 493 26.37 -3.14 2.27
C SER A 493 26.23 -2.34 1.00
N GLY A 494 26.32 -1.03 1.09
CA GLY A 494 26.31 -0.17 -0.09
C GLY A 494 26.07 1.28 0.23
N GLU A 495 25.92 2.05 -0.83
CA GLU A 495 25.60 3.47 -0.77
C GLU A 495 24.11 3.68 -1.06
N ILE A 496 23.48 4.62 -0.34
CA ILE A 496 22.13 5.11 -0.62
C ILE A 496 22.22 6.60 -0.91
N ILE A 497 21.74 7.02 -2.06
CA ILE A 497 21.72 8.41 -2.49
C ILE A 497 20.35 9.03 -2.16
N LEU A 498 20.39 10.17 -1.48
CA LEU A 498 19.26 11.04 -1.21
C LEU A 498 19.38 12.30 -2.04
N LYS A 499 18.30 12.71 -2.69
CA LYS A 499 18.21 13.96 -3.43
C LYS A 499 17.15 14.86 -2.80
N VAL A 500 17.59 16.02 -2.31
CA VAL A 500 16.72 17.07 -1.78
C VAL A 500 16.41 18.05 -2.90
N LEU A 501 15.14 18.15 -3.26
CA LEU A 501 14.70 18.99 -4.37
C LEU A 501 14.49 20.45 -3.94
N PRO A 502 14.50 21.40 -4.90
CA PRO A 502 14.16 22.78 -4.62
C PRO A 502 12.79 22.92 -3.94
N PRO A 503 12.61 23.91 -3.05
CA PRO A 503 11.35 24.13 -2.37
C PRO A 503 10.24 24.48 -3.37
N VAL A 504 9.07 23.89 -3.17
CA VAL A 504 7.84 24.22 -3.89
C VAL A 504 7.04 25.21 -3.05
N SER A 505 6.85 26.42 -3.59
CA SER A 505 6.13 27.51 -2.92
C SER A 505 4.65 27.17 -2.73
N THR A 506 4.06 27.56 -1.61
CA THR A 506 2.60 27.51 -1.40
C THR A 506 1.91 28.85 -1.60
N GLN A 507 2.68 29.90 -1.90
CA GLN A 507 2.13 31.26 -2.03
C GLN A 507 1.10 31.34 -3.15
N GLY A 508 -0.01 32.01 -2.86
CA GLY A 508 -1.13 32.18 -3.81
C GLY A 508 -1.99 30.93 -4.00
N ARG A 509 -1.70 29.81 -3.33
CA ARG A 509 -2.53 28.59 -3.39
C ARG A 509 -3.60 28.60 -2.31
N THR A 510 -4.80 28.16 -2.66
CA THR A 510 -5.91 28.06 -1.69
C THR A 510 -6.05 26.63 -1.16
N SER A 511 -6.81 26.47 -0.07
CA SER A 511 -7.17 25.12 0.44
C SER A 511 -8.29 24.45 -0.39
N SER A 512 -8.56 24.93 -1.61
CA SER A 512 -9.52 24.33 -2.54
C SER A 512 -9.09 22.92 -2.93
N HIS A 513 -10.04 22.12 -3.41
CA HIS A 513 -9.75 20.76 -3.86
C HIS A 513 -8.77 20.74 -5.04
N GLU A 514 -9.01 21.60 -6.03
CA GLU A 514 -8.23 21.69 -7.27
C GLU A 514 -6.79 22.12 -7.01
N ASP A 515 -6.56 23.17 -6.21
CA ASP A 515 -5.21 23.65 -5.90
C ASP A 515 -4.38 22.60 -5.16
N ILE A 516 -5.03 21.87 -4.23
CA ILE A 516 -4.36 20.82 -3.46
C ILE A 516 -4.05 19.62 -4.37
N GLU A 517 -4.95 19.22 -5.27
CA GLU A 517 -4.67 18.15 -6.23
C GLU A 517 -3.55 18.53 -7.20
N ALA A 518 -3.56 19.76 -7.73
CA ALA A 518 -2.50 20.27 -8.59
C ALA A 518 -1.14 20.29 -7.86
N LEU A 519 -1.10 20.74 -6.60
CA LEU A 519 0.11 20.75 -5.79
C LEU A 519 0.62 19.33 -5.47
N VAL A 520 -0.29 18.40 -5.15
CA VAL A 520 0.04 16.98 -4.95
C VAL A 520 0.66 16.40 -6.21
N HIS A 521 0.05 16.66 -7.36
CA HIS A 521 0.53 16.20 -8.65
C HIS A 521 1.92 16.78 -8.97
N GLU A 522 2.09 18.10 -8.86
CA GLU A 522 3.37 18.78 -9.10
C GLU A 522 4.52 18.18 -8.26
N VAL A 523 4.30 18.05 -6.95
CA VAL A 523 5.32 17.51 -6.05
C VAL A 523 5.60 16.04 -6.33
N ARG A 524 4.56 15.26 -6.66
CA ARG A 524 4.72 13.84 -6.99
C ARG A 524 5.52 13.63 -8.27
N GLU A 525 5.21 14.37 -9.34
CA GLU A 525 5.94 14.29 -10.60
C GLU A 525 7.41 14.67 -10.40
N LYS A 526 7.69 15.80 -9.73
CA LYS A 526 9.08 16.18 -9.38
C LYS A 526 9.83 15.09 -8.61
N MET A 527 9.15 14.41 -7.68
CA MET A 527 9.75 13.31 -6.93
C MET A 527 9.94 12.04 -7.77
N LEU A 528 9.05 11.76 -8.73
CA LEU A 528 9.19 10.65 -9.67
C LEU A 528 10.34 10.89 -10.64
N ASP A 529 10.42 12.07 -11.26
CA ASP A 529 11.50 12.43 -12.18
C ASP A 529 12.87 12.27 -11.50
N ALA A 530 13.00 12.75 -10.26
CA ALA A 530 14.21 12.57 -9.48
C ALA A 530 14.50 11.10 -9.12
N LEU A 531 13.46 10.30 -8.87
CA LEU A 531 13.62 8.88 -8.57
C LEU A 531 14.07 8.08 -9.81
N GLU A 532 13.55 8.44 -10.99
CA GLU A 532 13.96 7.87 -12.27
C GLU A 532 15.39 8.27 -12.65
N GLU A 533 15.75 9.55 -12.45
CA GLU A 533 17.12 10.03 -12.64
C GLU A 533 18.11 9.24 -11.78
N LEU A 534 17.79 9.05 -10.49
CA LEU A 534 18.61 8.26 -9.57
C LEU A 534 18.71 6.80 -10.04
N ALA A 535 17.63 6.20 -10.53
CA ALA A 535 17.64 4.83 -11.03
C ALA A 535 18.53 4.65 -12.27
N CYS A 536 18.66 5.66 -13.13
CA CYS A 536 19.46 5.62 -14.36
C CYS A 536 20.98 5.81 -14.16
N ARG A 537 21.45 6.20 -12.97
CA ARG A 537 22.89 6.47 -12.75
C ARG A 537 23.73 5.18 -12.78
N PRO A 538 24.93 5.18 -13.42
CA PRO A 538 25.76 3.98 -13.56
C PRO A 538 26.20 3.34 -12.23
N ASN A 539 26.31 4.14 -11.16
CA ASN A 539 26.61 3.67 -9.80
C ASN A 539 25.36 3.43 -8.94
N SER A 540 24.16 3.67 -9.48
CA SER A 540 22.94 3.33 -8.75
C SER A 540 22.85 1.82 -8.62
N ILE A 541 22.30 1.39 -7.48
CA ILE A 541 22.03 -0.02 -7.19
C ILE A 541 21.15 -0.66 -8.29
N GLY A 542 20.37 0.15 -9.03
CA GLY A 542 19.54 -0.25 -10.15
C GLY A 542 20.29 -0.48 -11.47
N ALA A 543 21.27 0.37 -11.81
CA ALA A 543 21.97 0.30 -13.10
C ALA A 543 22.94 -0.89 -13.20
N SER A 544 23.61 -1.26 -12.09
CA SER A 544 24.46 -2.46 -12.06
C SER A 544 23.70 -3.73 -12.47
N ARG A 545 22.41 -3.82 -12.15
CA ARG A 545 21.56 -4.97 -12.55
C ARG A 545 21.01 -4.88 -13.97
N LYS A 546 20.82 -3.69 -14.56
CA LYS A 546 20.37 -3.59 -15.97
C LYS A 546 21.46 -4.17 -16.89
N VAL A 547 22.72 -3.81 -16.62
CA VAL A 547 23.90 -4.36 -17.30
C VAL A 547 24.02 -5.88 -17.07
N GLU A 548 23.79 -6.37 -15.85
CA GLU A 548 23.86 -7.80 -15.53
C GLU A 548 22.73 -8.61 -16.19
N ARG A 549 21.50 -8.09 -16.21
CA ARG A 549 20.32 -8.73 -16.82
C ARG A 549 20.38 -8.74 -18.35
N ASP A 550 20.84 -7.63 -18.94
CA ASP A 550 21.04 -7.53 -20.39
C ASP A 550 22.24 -8.39 -20.84
N GLY A 551 23.28 -8.50 -20.00
CA GLY A 551 24.38 -9.45 -20.18
C GLY A 551 23.96 -10.92 -20.11
N GLN A 552 23.08 -11.27 -19.17
CA GLN A 552 22.51 -12.63 -19.04
C GLN A 552 21.63 -13.01 -20.23
N LYS A 553 20.75 -12.10 -20.67
CA LYS A 553 19.93 -12.28 -21.88
C LYS A 553 20.80 -12.42 -23.14
N ALA A 554 21.89 -11.66 -23.24
CA ALA A 554 22.83 -11.78 -24.35
C ALA A 554 23.59 -13.13 -24.33
N LEU A 555 23.89 -13.67 -23.15
CA LEU A 555 24.49 -15.00 -22.98
C LEU A 555 23.51 -16.12 -23.35
N GLU A 556 22.26 -16.05 -22.88
CA GLU A 556 21.20 -17.01 -23.21
C GLU A 556 20.90 -17.03 -24.71
N TRP A 557 20.87 -15.85 -25.36
CA TRP A 557 20.73 -15.75 -26.81
C TRP A 557 21.90 -16.39 -27.57
N LYS A 558 23.15 -16.18 -27.10
CA LYS A 558 24.33 -16.83 -27.70
C LYS A 558 24.36 -18.34 -27.49
N GLN A 559 23.86 -18.83 -26.35
CA GLN A 559 23.77 -20.28 -26.08
C GLN A 559 22.62 -20.94 -26.86
N GLY A 560 21.50 -20.24 -27.08
CA GLY A 560 20.40 -20.70 -27.93
C GLY A 560 20.79 -20.86 -29.39
N LYS A 561 21.58 -19.92 -29.94
CA LYS A 561 22.08 -19.97 -31.33
C LYS A 561 23.14 -21.05 -31.61
N ARG A 562 23.74 -21.65 -30.57
CA ARG A 562 24.67 -22.79 -30.73
C ARG A 562 23.95 -24.15 -30.68
N ARG A 563 22.65 -24.16 -30.35
CA ARG A 563 21.83 -25.38 -30.26
C ARG A 563 20.77 -25.48 -31.37
N SER A 564 20.67 -24.48 -32.24
CA SER A 564 19.99 -24.51 -33.55
C SER A 564 21.02 -24.63 -34.65
#